data_AF-A0A922Z1J7-F1
#
_entry.id   AF-A0A922Z1J7-F1
#
_cell.length_a   1.000
_cell.length_b   1.000
_cell.length_c   1.000
_cell.angle_alpha   90.00
_cell.angle_beta   90.00
_cell.angle_gamma   90.00
#
_symmetry.space_group_name_H-M   'P 1'
#
loop_
_entity.id
_entity.type
_entity.pdbx_description
1 polymer ?
#
loop_
_entity_poly.entity_id
_entity_poly.type
_entity_poly.pdbx_seq_one_letter_code
_entity_poly.pdbx_strand_id
1 'polypeptide(L)'
;PPIHGGAVVAAVLNNPELRAVWENELAEMRVRIKAMRQKLVDGLKAAGVKQDMSFITSQIGMFSYSGLTKDQMIRLRTEFGVYGTDTGRMCVAALNSKNIDHVCQAIAKVV
;
A
#
# COMPACT_ATOMS: atom_id res chain seq x y z
N PRO A 1 8.47 -31.65 -3.43
CA PRO A 1 7.92 -30.28 -3.26
C PRO A 1 7.13 -30.19 -1.95
N PRO A 2 6.99 -29.00 -1.32
CA PRO A 2 6.15 -28.84 -0.13
C PRO A 2 4.67 -29.13 -0.44
N ILE A 3 4.06 -30.08 0.26
CA ILE A 3 2.73 -30.61 -0.10
C ILE A 3 1.60 -29.73 0.44
N HIS A 4 1.75 -29.21 1.65
CA HIS A 4 0.64 -28.58 2.38
C HIS A 4 0.05 -27.35 1.67
N GLY A 5 0.89 -26.42 1.20
CA GLY A 5 0.40 -25.22 0.50
C GLY A 5 -0.33 -25.54 -0.80
N GLY A 6 0.17 -26.52 -1.56
CA GLY A 6 -0.50 -27.00 -2.77
C GLY A 6 -1.85 -27.64 -2.47
N ALA A 7 -1.94 -28.43 -1.39
CA ALA A 7 -3.19 -29.05 -0.95
C ALA A 7 -4.24 -28.02 -0.52
N VAL A 8 -3.86 -26.95 0.19
CA VAL A 8 -4.77 -25.85 0.57
C VAL A 8 -5.31 -25.14 -0.66
N VAL A 9 -4.44 -24.77 -1.61
CA VAL A 9 -4.87 -24.12 -2.86
C VAL A 9 -5.82 -25.03 -3.65
N ALA A 10 -5.51 -26.32 -3.76
CA ALA A 10 -6.38 -27.28 -4.45
C ALA A 10 -7.75 -27.41 -3.76
N ALA A 11 -7.79 -27.45 -2.42
CA ALA A 11 -9.03 -27.54 -1.66
C ALA A 11 -9.93 -26.31 -1.87
N VAL A 12 -9.35 -25.11 -1.89
CA VAL A 12 -10.09 -23.86 -2.14
C VAL A 12 -10.57 -23.77 -3.58
N LEU A 13 -9.68 -24.02 -4.56
CA LEU A 13 -9.99 -23.77 -5.97
C LEU A 13 -10.89 -24.83 -6.62
N ASN A 14 -10.91 -26.07 -6.10
CA ASN A 14 -11.75 -27.16 -6.62
C ASN A 14 -13.14 -27.23 -5.98
N ASN A 15 -13.40 -26.44 -4.93
CA ASN A 15 -14.73 -26.33 -4.33
C ASN A 15 -15.37 -24.99 -4.76
N PRO A 16 -16.51 -25.00 -5.49
CA PRO A 16 -17.13 -23.77 -5.97
C PRO A 16 -17.50 -22.75 -4.88
N GLU A 17 -17.93 -23.20 -3.71
CA GLU A 17 -18.30 -22.34 -2.60
C GLU A 17 -17.06 -21.67 -1.98
N LEU A 18 -16.01 -22.46 -1.72
CA LEU A 18 -14.75 -21.94 -1.16
C LEU A 18 -14.04 -21.00 -2.14
N ARG A 19 -14.09 -21.32 -3.43
CA ARG A 19 -13.55 -20.45 -4.47
C ARG A 19 -14.28 -19.10 -4.51
N ALA A 20 -15.61 -19.10 -4.43
CA ALA A 20 -16.39 -17.88 -4.40
C ALA A 20 -16.04 -16.99 -3.19
N VAL A 21 -15.88 -17.60 -2.00
CA VAL A 21 -15.43 -16.89 -0.79
C VAL A 21 -14.05 -16.28 -1.01
N TRP A 22 -13.08 -17.07 -1.50
CA TRP A 22 -11.73 -16.59 -1.75
C TRP A 22 -11.67 -15.46 -2.79
N GLU A 23 -12.42 -15.56 -3.89
CA GLU A 23 -12.50 -14.52 -4.92
C GLU A 23 -13.09 -13.21 -4.35
N ASN A 24 -14.10 -13.32 -3.48
CA ASN A 24 -14.71 -12.16 -2.81
C ASN A 24 -13.73 -11.49 -1.83
N GLU A 25 -13.08 -12.24 -0.95
CA GLU A 25 -12.08 -11.71 -0.01
C GLU A 25 -10.92 -11.03 -0.75
N LEU A 26 -10.46 -11.64 -1.86
CA LEU A 26 -9.43 -11.06 -2.71
C LEU A 26 -9.91 -9.76 -3.38
N ALA A 27 -11.16 -9.71 -3.84
CA ALA A 27 -11.76 -8.52 -4.41
C ALA A 27 -11.86 -7.38 -3.39
N GLU A 28 -12.28 -7.66 -2.16
CA GLU A 28 -12.34 -6.68 -1.05
C GLU A 28 -10.95 -6.10 -0.75
N MET A 29 -9.93 -6.95 -0.64
CA MET A 29 -8.55 -6.50 -0.44
C MET A 29 -8.08 -5.57 -1.56
N ARG A 30 -8.38 -5.91 -2.83
CA ARG A 30 -8.05 -5.07 -3.99
C ARG A 30 -8.77 -3.72 -3.94
N VAL A 31 -10.06 -3.70 -3.63
CA VAL A 31 -10.86 -2.46 -3.51
C VAL A 31 -10.29 -1.58 -2.40
N ARG A 32 -9.95 -2.15 -1.24
CA ARG A 32 -9.36 -1.42 -0.13
C ARG A 32 -8.01 -0.79 -0.50
N ILE A 33 -7.12 -1.52 -1.19
CA ILE A 33 -5.84 -0.98 -1.65
C ILE A 33 -6.05 0.19 -2.61
N LYS A 34 -6.99 0.06 -3.56
CA LYS A 34 -7.33 1.16 -4.49
C LYS A 34 -7.83 2.39 -3.73
N ALA A 35 -8.69 2.21 -2.74
CA ALA A 35 -9.16 3.30 -1.88
C ALA A 35 -8.01 3.97 -1.10
N MET A 36 -7.07 3.19 -0.55
CA MET A 36 -5.90 3.75 0.15
C MET A 36 -4.97 4.53 -0.78
N ARG A 37 -4.82 4.12 -2.05
CA ARG A 37 -4.07 4.91 -3.05
C ARG A 37 -4.68 6.29 -3.24
N GLN A 38 -6.00 6.34 -3.41
CA GLN A 38 -6.71 7.60 -3.58
C GLN A 38 -6.56 8.49 -2.35
N LYS A 39 -6.84 7.95 -1.15
CA LYS A 39 -6.69 8.71 0.10
C LYS A 39 -5.27 9.21 0.34
N LEU A 40 -4.25 8.45 -0.08
CA LEU A 40 -2.86 8.87 0.05
C LEU A 40 -2.61 10.10 -0.82
N VAL A 41 -3.01 10.08 -2.10
CA VAL A 41 -2.83 11.24 -3.00
C VAL A 41 -3.61 12.45 -2.51
N ASP A 42 -4.85 12.27 -2.06
CA ASP A 42 -5.67 13.37 -1.56
C ASP A 42 -5.10 13.94 -0.26
N GLY A 43 -4.65 13.07 0.65
CA GLY A 43 -4.02 13.46 1.92
C GLY A 43 -2.69 14.19 1.71
N LEU A 44 -1.87 13.78 0.74
CA LEU A 44 -0.62 14.47 0.40
C LEU A 44 -0.88 15.89 -0.13
N LYS A 45 -1.88 16.04 -1.01
CA LYS A 45 -2.33 17.36 -1.49
C LYS A 45 -2.81 18.23 -0.34
N ALA A 46 -3.64 17.68 0.55
CA ALA A 46 -4.15 18.38 1.72
C ALA A 46 -3.04 18.78 2.72
N ALA A 47 -1.99 17.96 2.84
CA ALA A 47 -0.80 18.25 3.64
C ALA A 47 0.14 19.29 3.00
N GLY A 48 -0.17 19.78 1.79
CA GLY A 48 0.56 20.86 1.13
C GLY A 48 1.67 20.41 0.17
N VAL A 49 1.79 19.11 -0.12
CA VAL A 49 2.77 18.59 -1.09
C VAL A 49 2.47 19.16 -2.48
N LYS A 50 3.45 19.85 -3.08
CA LYS A 50 3.32 20.51 -4.39
C LYS A 50 3.68 19.60 -5.56
N GLN A 51 4.50 18.58 -5.34
CA GLN A 51 4.87 17.60 -6.35
C GLN A 51 3.62 16.80 -6.79
N ASP A 52 3.48 16.55 -8.08
CA ASP A 52 2.42 15.66 -8.56
C ASP A 52 2.73 14.21 -8.20
N MET A 53 1.87 13.63 -7.36
CA MET A 53 1.92 12.23 -6.96
C MET A 53 0.73 11.42 -7.50
N SER A 54 0.06 11.90 -8.55
CA SER A 54 -1.06 11.24 -9.22
C SER A 54 -0.73 9.83 -9.74
N PHE A 55 0.54 9.55 -10.05
CA PHE A 55 1.00 8.22 -10.47
C PHE A 55 0.73 7.12 -9.42
N ILE A 56 0.55 7.47 -8.14
CA ILE A 56 0.24 6.49 -7.09
C ILE A 56 -1.11 5.81 -7.36
N THR A 57 -2.09 6.50 -7.96
CA THR A 57 -3.40 5.93 -8.26
C THR A 57 -3.42 5.12 -9.56
N SER A 58 -2.47 5.34 -10.48
CA SER A 58 -2.35 4.56 -11.72
C SER A 58 -1.57 3.25 -11.53
N GLN A 59 -0.68 3.19 -10.54
CA GLN A 59 0.06 1.97 -10.20
C GLN A 59 -0.86 0.88 -9.62
N ILE A 60 -0.55 -0.38 -9.95
CA ILE A 60 -1.31 -1.57 -9.53
C ILE A 60 -0.48 -2.41 -8.55
N GLY A 61 -1.16 -3.17 -7.69
CA GLY A 61 -0.54 -4.08 -6.72
C GLY A 61 -0.44 -3.48 -5.32
N MET A 62 0.25 -4.18 -4.42
CA MET A 62 0.35 -3.80 -3.01
C MET A 62 1.32 -2.64 -2.74
N PHE A 63 2.21 -2.37 -3.68
CA PHE A 63 3.33 -1.44 -3.49
C PHE A 63 3.23 -0.23 -4.40
N SER A 64 3.85 0.86 -3.98
CA SER A 64 4.06 2.02 -4.83
C SER A 64 5.49 2.52 -4.70
N TYR A 65 6.09 2.92 -5.81
CA TYR A 65 7.30 3.75 -5.78
C TYR A 65 6.88 5.19 -5.60
N SER A 66 7.23 5.78 -4.46
CA SER A 66 6.82 7.13 -4.04
C SER A 66 7.54 8.26 -4.78
N GLY A 67 8.66 7.96 -5.44
CA GLY A 67 9.57 8.98 -5.97
C GLY A 67 10.47 9.63 -4.91
N LEU A 68 10.36 9.22 -3.64
CA LEU A 68 11.22 9.73 -2.57
C LEU A 68 12.65 9.21 -2.71
N THR A 69 13.61 10.07 -2.44
CA THR A 69 15.03 9.73 -2.41
C THR A 69 15.36 8.89 -1.19
N LYS A 70 16.53 8.24 -1.20
CA LYS A 70 17.04 7.49 -0.05
C LYS A 70 17.09 8.33 1.23
N ASP A 71 17.56 9.58 1.14
CA ASP A 71 17.68 10.45 2.30
C ASP A 71 16.31 10.83 2.86
N GLN A 72 15.31 11.07 2.00
CA GLN A 72 13.93 11.30 2.43
C GLN A 72 13.33 10.07 3.12
N MET A 73 13.59 8.87 2.59
CA MET A 73 13.15 7.61 3.22
C MET A 73 13.83 7.37 4.57
N ILE A 74 15.11 7.73 4.71
CA ILE A 74 15.81 7.65 6.00
C ILE A 74 15.19 8.64 6.99
N ARG A 75 14.94 9.89 6.58
CA ARG A 75 14.29 10.89 7.44
C ARG A 75 12.90 10.44 7.90
N LEU A 76 12.07 9.90 7.01
CA LEU A 76 10.78 9.30 7.37
C LEU A 76 10.91 8.25 8.48
N ARG A 77 11.92 7.39 8.35
CA ARG A 77 12.20 6.33 9.34
C ARG A 77 12.63 6.91 10.68
N THR A 78 13.61 7.81 10.68
CA THR A 78 14.28 8.28 11.90
C THR A 78 13.52 9.37 12.64
N GLU A 79 12.84 10.27 11.92
CA GLU A 79 12.12 11.41 12.51
C GLU A 79 10.65 11.12 12.79
N PHE A 80 10.02 10.24 11.99
CA PHE A 80 8.55 10.04 12.01
C PHE A 80 8.11 8.60 12.25
N GLY A 81 9.04 7.64 12.34
CA GLY A 81 8.71 6.22 12.51
C GLY A 81 7.96 5.61 11.32
N VAL A 82 8.11 6.19 10.11
CA VAL A 82 7.48 5.69 8.89
C VAL A 82 8.50 4.88 8.09
N TYR A 83 8.29 3.56 8.01
CA TYR A 83 9.26 2.63 7.41
C TYR A 83 8.87 2.27 5.97
N GLY A 84 9.87 2.28 5.09
CA GLY A 84 9.82 1.75 3.73
C GLY A 84 11.22 1.34 3.28
N THR A 85 11.36 0.90 2.02
CA THR A 85 12.68 0.61 1.46
C THR A 85 13.43 1.90 1.15
N ASP A 86 14.75 1.86 1.21
CA ASP A 86 15.63 2.98 0.84
C ASP A 86 15.45 3.43 -0.63
N THR A 87 14.85 2.58 -1.47
CA THR A 87 14.53 2.88 -2.88
C THR A 87 13.19 3.60 -3.06
N GLY A 88 12.54 4.03 -1.98
CA GLY A 88 11.26 4.74 -2.05
C GLY A 88 10.05 3.84 -2.29
N ARG A 89 10.18 2.51 -2.19
CA ARG A 89 9.07 1.56 -2.33
C ARG A 89 8.30 1.47 -1.01
N MET A 90 7.03 1.82 -1.04
CA MET A 90 6.11 1.80 0.12
C MET A 90 5.04 0.73 -0.05
N CYS A 91 4.62 0.12 1.06
CA CYS A 91 3.50 -0.83 1.09
C CYS A 91 2.18 -0.08 1.31
N VAL A 92 1.40 0.12 0.24
CA VAL A 92 0.10 0.79 0.32
C VAL A 92 -0.91 -0.04 1.12
N ALA A 93 -0.75 -1.36 1.12
CA ALA A 93 -1.60 -2.25 1.91
C ALA A 93 -1.43 -2.04 3.44
N ALA A 94 -0.30 -1.48 3.90
CA ALA A 94 -0.11 -1.16 5.32
C ALA A 94 -0.83 0.13 5.77
N LEU A 95 -1.30 0.94 4.82
CA LEU A 95 -2.07 2.15 5.11
C LEU A 95 -3.51 1.81 5.50
N ASN A 96 -4.05 2.59 6.42
CA ASN A 96 -5.41 2.49 6.92
C ASN A 96 -5.88 3.85 7.47
N SER A 97 -7.15 3.95 7.86
CA SER A 97 -7.74 5.19 8.36
C SER A 97 -7.11 5.73 9.65
N LYS A 98 -6.35 4.93 10.39
CA LYS A 98 -5.72 5.35 11.65
C LYS A 98 -4.31 5.91 11.45
N ASN A 99 -3.65 5.64 10.32
CA ASN A 99 -2.26 6.04 10.10
C ASN A 99 -2.04 6.93 8.87
N ILE A 100 -3.00 6.99 7.94
CA ILE A 100 -2.78 7.67 6.66
C ILE A 100 -2.49 9.16 6.81
N ASP A 101 -3.15 9.83 7.76
CA ASP A 101 -2.93 11.26 7.99
C ASP A 101 -1.51 11.53 8.51
N HIS A 102 -1.03 10.72 9.46
CA HIS A 102 0.35 10.81 9.97
C HIS A 102 1.36 10.58 8.85
N VAL A 103 1.13 9.57 7.99
CA VAL A 103 2.02 9.28 6.85
C VAL A 103 2.05 10.44 5.86
N CYS A 104 0.91 11.01 5.51
CA CYS A 104 0.83 12.17 4.61
C CYS A 104 1.56 13.39 5.18
N GLN A 105 1.36 13.68 6.48
CA GLN A 105 2.05 14.78 7.16
C GLN A 105 3.56 14.56 7.22
N ALA A 106 4.01 13.34 7.53
CA ALA A 106 5.43 12.99 7.56
C ALA A 106 6.09 13.16 6.18
N ILE A 107 5.44 12.69 5.11
CA ILE A 107 5.92 12.88 3.74
C ILE A 107 6.03 14.37 3.42
N ALA A 108 5.05 15.18 3.77
CA ALA A 108 5.09 16.63 3.54
C ALA A 108 6.22 17.37 4.27
N LYS A 109 6.86 16.76 5.28
CA LYS A 109 8.02 17.34 5.99
C LYS A 109 9.37 16.96 5.39
N VAL A 110 9.40 16.00 4.47
CA VAL A 110 10.64 15.52 3.84
C VAL A 110 10.71 15.81 2.34
N VAL A 111 9.58 16.19 1.72
CA VAL A 111 9.46 16.56 0.30
C VAL A 111 9.53 18.07 0.13
#